data_AF-A0A293LFC9-F1
#
_entry.id   AF-A0A293LFC9-F1
#
_cell.length_a   1.000
_cell.length_b   1.000
_cell.length_c   1.000
_cell.angle_alpha   90.00
_cell.angle_beta   90.00
_cell.angle_gamma   90.00
#
_symmetry.space_group_name_H-M   'P 1'
#
loop_
_entity.id
_entity.type
_entity.pdbx_description
1 polymer ?
#
loop_
_entity_poly.entity_id
_entity_poly.type
_entity_poly.pdbx_seq_one_letter_code
_entity_poly.pdbx_strand_id
1 'polypeptide(L)'
;MTNTRQVTFWKQLTALLWRNYLLKKTEKAKTFWEVVMPLLMVASLMSIRSGLKPSSKPAHIGPLGHVRLITPSHLSQVTTEIMAAPNTAQVNGFMHTAIEFLNTNTYTSGFNYSLYNSSEEMEEAYRQNSTRAAVGVVFSGDLDTSGSYTLRFPLRLVPSPDTKTAGIDLCRVKHFIYSSDSALCPGTSYYSSGFSVLQAAIDYTFLRLWTKSDVKLPEIVLRLLPKP
;
A
#
# COMPACT_ATOMS: atom_id res chain seq x y z
N MET A 1 5.06 61.95 48.20
CA MET A 1 6.48 61.53 48.04
C MET A 1 6.67 60.44 46.96
N THR A 2 5.92 60.47 45.86
CA THR A 2 5.98 59.44 44.77
C THR A 2 6.52 59.99 43.45
N ASN A 3 6.45 61.30 43.24
CA ASN A 3 6.77 61.95 41.98
C ASN A 3 8.29 62.08 41.74
N THR A 4 9.07 62.41 42.78
CA THR A 4 10.54 62.52 42.68
C THR A 4 11.21 61.18 42.36
N ARG A 5 10.72 60.07 42.94
CA ARG A 5 11.29 58.73 42.73
C ARG A 5 11.09 58.22 41.29
N GLN A 6 9.94 58.53 40.69
CA GLN A 6 9.68 58.23 39.26
C GLN A 6 10.56 59.07 38.34
N VAL A 7 10.71 60.38 38.61
CA VAL A 7 11.61 61.25 37.81
C VAL A 7 13.06 60.75 37.88
N THR A 8 13.53 60.27 39.03
CA THR A 8 14.86 59.66 39.17
C THR A 8 14.97 58.33 38.43
N PHE A 9 13.93 57.50 38.47
CA PHE A 9 13.89 56.22 37.76
C PHE A 9 13.96 56.41 36.24
N TRP A 10 13.18 57.34 35.67
CA TRP A 10 13.23 57.61 34.23
C TRP A 10 14.57 58.18 33.80
N LYS A 11 15.15 59.11 34.58
CA LYS A 11 16.51 59.62 34.32
C LYS A 11 17.55 58.51 34.36
N GLN A 12 17.44 57.58 35.30
CA GLN A 12 18.34 56.42 35.42
C GLN A 12 18.13 55.41 34.27
N LEU A 13 16.88 55.14 33.88
CA LEU A 13 16.55 54.27 32.74
C LEU A 13 17.07 54.85 31.43
N THR A 14 16.85 56.15 31.18
CA THR A 14 17.36 56.83 29.99
C THR A 14 18.89 56.84 29.96
N ALA A 15 19.55 57.06 31.10
CA ALA A 15 21.01 57.00 31.19
C ALA A 15 21.55 55.59 30.91
N LEU A 16 20.88 54.55 31.41
CA LEU A 16 21.24 53.15 31.17
C LEU A 16 21.00 52.74 29.70
N LEU A 17 19.88 53.15 29.10
CA LEU A 17 19.60 52.92 27.68
C LEU A 17 20.62 53.65 26.79
N TRP A 18 20.97 54.89 27.13
CA TRP A 18 21.98 55.66 26.41
C TRP A 18 23.36 55.02 26.50
N ARG A 19 23.77 54.56 27.68
CA ARG A 19 25.03 53.82 27.87
C ARG A 19 25.05 52.52 27.06
N ASN A 20 23.98 51.72 27.12
CA ASN A 20 23.86 50.48 26.34
C ASN A 20 23.87 50.75 24.83
N TYR A 21 23.20 51.82 24.38
CA TYR A 21 23.22 52.24 22.99
C TYR A 21 24.62 52.67 22.52
N LEU A 22 25.34 53.46 23.32
CA LEU A 22 26.71 53.88 22.99
C LEU A 22 27.68 52.69 22.94
N LEU A 23 27.57 51.73 23.87
CA LEU A 23 28.34 50.49 23.84
C LEU A 23 28.02 49.65 22.59
N LYS A 24 26.75 49.59 22.23
CA LYS A 24 26.28 48.90 21.02
C LYS A 24 26.77 49.62 19.74
N LYS A 25 26.90 50.95 19.76
CA LYS A 25 27.45 51.77 18.66
C LYS A 25 28.97 51.59 18.47
N THR A 26 29.71 51.32 19.54
CA THR A 26 31.16 51.04 19.44
C THR A 26 31.45 49.63 18.93
N GLU A 27 30.64 48.65 19.30
CA GLU A 27 30.76 47.26 18.83
C GLU A 27 30.02 47.01 17.49
N LYS A 28 30.31 47.84 16.49
CA LYS A 28 29.63 47.82 15.17
C LYS A 28 29.63 46.43 14.51
N ALA A 29 30.70 45.67 14.68
CA ALA A 29 30.83 44.32 14.15
C ALA A 29 29.84 43.34 14.80
N LYS A 30 29.64 43.43 16.12
CA LYS A 30 28.72 42.56 16.86
C LYS A 30 27.26 42.89 16.53
N THR A 31 26.93 44.18 16.44
CA THR A 31 25.59 44.61 16.00
C THR A 31 25.28 44.23 14.56
N PHE A 32 26.30 44.27 13.70
CA PHE A 32 26.16 43.84 12.32
C PHE A 32 25.88 42.34 12.25
N TRP A 33 26.63 41.52 12.99
CA TRP A 33 26.38 40.07 13.07
C TRP A 33 25.04 39.71 13.72
N GLU A 34 24.57 40.45 14.74
CA GLU A 34 23.24 40.26 15.33
C GLU A 34 22.10 40.42 14.32
N VAL A 35 22.28 41.25 13.28
CA VAL A 35 21.29 41.47 12.22
C VAL A 35 21.53 40.54 11.02
N VAL A 36 22.78 40.33 10.64
CA VAL A 36 23.15 39.54 9.47
C VAL A 36 22.95 38.04 9.70
N MET A 37 23.23 37.52 10.89
CA MET A 37 23.06 36.11 11.21
C MET A 37 21.61 35.60 11.01
N PRO A 38 20.56 36.26 11.55
CA PRO A 38 19.19 35.83 11.29
C PRO A 38 18.79 36.01 9.82
N LEU A 39 19.31 37.03 9.12
CA LEU A 39 19.08 37.19 7.67
C LEU A 39 19.71 36.05 6.87
N LEU A 40 20.91 35.61 7.21
CA LEU A 40 21.56 34.46 6.57
C LEU A 40 20.80 33.15 6.84
N MET A 41 20.23 32.97 8.04
CA MET A 41 19.35 31.83 8.34
C MET A 41 18.07 31.84 7.50
N VAL A 42 17.41 32.99 7.36
CA VAL A 42 16.21 33.10 6.52
C VAL A 42 16.57 32.85 5.05
N ALA A 43 17.68 33.40 4.57
CA ALA A 43 18.16 33.18 3.20
C ALA A 43 18.51 31.71 2.92
N SER A 44 19.10 31.00 3.88
CA SER A 44 19.41 29.57 3.75
C SER A 44 18.14 28.73 3.74
N LEU A 45 17.17 29.01 4.61
CA LEU A 45 15.87 28.33 4.61
C LEU A 45 15.08 28.57 3.31
N MET A 46 15.10 29.80 2.79
CA MET A 46 14.50 30.12 1.49
C MET A 46 15.18 29.38 0.33
N SER A 47 16.51 29.27 0.36
CA SER A 47 17.27 28.49 -0.62
C SER A 47 16.92 27.01 -0.57
N ILE A 48 16.86 26.43 0.64
CA ILE A 48 16.47 25.02 0.85
C ILE A 48 15.04 24.79 0.34
N ARG A 49 14.08 25.66 0.71
CA ARG A 49 12.69 25.55 0.27
C ARG A 49 12.54 25.72 -1.24
N SER A 50 13.34 26.56 -1.87
CA SER A 50 13.31 26.78 -3.32
C SER A 50 13.92 25.61 -4.11
N GLY A 51 14.95 24.96 -3.54
CA GLY A 51 15.52 23.72 -4.09
C GLY A 51 14.62 22.52 -3.88
N LEU A 52 13.96 22.43 -2.72
CA LEU A 52 12.98 21.40 -2.38
C LEU A 52 11.58 21.81 -2.83
N LYS A 53 11.37 21.98 -4.14
CA LYS A 53 10.00 22.13 -4.66
C LYS A 53 9.22 20.87 -4.28
N PRO A 54 8.09 20.98 -3.54
CA PRO A 54 7.25 19.81 -3.28
C PRO A 54 6.86 19.23 -4.62
N SER A 55 7.27 17.98 -4.87
CA SER A 55 6.88 17.26 -6.07
C SER A 55 5.39 17.03 -5.99
N SER A 56 4.61 17.95 -6.57
CA SER A 56 3.18 17.77 -6.79
C SER A 56 3.02 16.69 -7.85
N LYS A 57 3.16 15.44 -7.43
CA LYS A 57 2.89 14.29 -8.29
C LYS A 57 1.39 14.30 -8.59
N PRO A 58 0.98 14.06 -9.85
CA PRO A 58 -0.43 14.02 -10.20
C PRO A 58 -1.17 13.00 -9.34
N ALA A 59 -2.49 13.18 -9.22
CA ALA A 59 -3.36 12.19 -8.62
C ALA A 59 -3.12 10.82 -9.30
N HIS A 60 -3.18 9.76 -8.51
CA HIS A 60 -3.08 8.40 -9.03
C HIS A 60 -4.37 8.12 -9.81
N ILE A 61 -4.29 8.03 -11.14
CA ILE A 61 -5.45 7.84 -12.03
C ILE A 61 -5.71 6.34 -12.29
N GLY A 62 -4.76 5.47 -11.93
CA GLY A 62 -4.83 4.03 -12.18
C GLY A 62 -4.96 3.21 -10.90
N PRO A 63 -5.78 2.14 -10.86
CA PRO A 63 -6.59 1.68 -11.97
C PRO A 63 -7.83 2.59 -12.16
N LEU A 64 -8.24 2.81 -13.41
CA LEU A 64 -9.34 3.71 -13.79
C LEU A 64 -10.62 3.39 -12.99
N GLY A 65 -11.04 4.29 -12.11
CA GLY A 65 -12.38 4.27 -11.53
C GLY A 65 -12.77 2.96 -10.81
N HIS A 66 -14.06 2.67 -10.82
CA HIS A 66 -14.70 1.54 -10.13
C HIS A 66 -14.29 0.21 -10.75
N VAL A 67 -13.18 -0.39 -10.29
CA VAL A 67 -12.79 -1.70 -10.77
C VAL A 67 -13.45 -2.78 -9.93
N ARG A 68 -14.17 -3.70 -10.58
CA ARG A 68 -14.80 -4.83 -9.90
C ARG A 68 -13.75 -5.84 -9.54
N LEU A 69 -13.83 -6.37 -8.32
CA LEU A 69 -12.89 -7.36 -7.82
C LEU A 69 -12.80 -8.57 -8.76
N ILE A 70 -13.95 -9.11 -9.17
CA ILE A 70 -14.03 -10.37 -9.93
C ILE A 70 -13.81 -10.14 -11.44
N THR A 71 -13.93 -8.92 -11.93
CA THR A 71 -14.08 -8.67 -13.37
C THR A 71 -13.38 -7.37 -13.80
N PRO A 72 -12.31 -7.43 -14.61
CA PRO A 72 -11.67 -8.59 -15.24
C PRO A 72 -10.69 -9.35 -14.30
N SER A 73 -10.63 -10.69 -14.42
CA SER A 73 -9.71 -11.50 -13.61
C SER A 73 -8.29 -11.48 -14.16
N HIS A 74 -7.35 -10.86 -13.46
CA HIS A 74 -5.92 -10.95 -13.78
C HIS A 74 -5.32 -12.33 -13.50
N LEU A 75 -6.04 -13.19 -12.76
CA LEU A 75 -5.58 -14.53 -12.39
C LEU A 75 -5.25 -15.40 -13.62
N SER A 76 -6.00 -15.27 -14.70
CA SER A 76 -5.77 -16.04 -15.93
C SER A 76 -4.48 -15.66 -16.67
N GLN A 77 -3.91 -14.48 -16.39
CA GLN A 77 -2.60 -14.08 -16.91
C GLN A 77 -1.46 -14.77 -16.13
N VAL A 78 -1.76 -15.24 -14.92
CA VAL A 78 -0.81 -15.90 -14.03
C VAL A 78 -0.89 -17.41 -14.22
N THR A 79 -2.10 -17.95 -14.18
CA THR A 79 -2.31 -19.40 -14.30
C THR A 79 -3.73 -19.73 -14.70
N THR A 80 -3.88 -20.84 -15.40
CA THR A 80 -5.17 -21.48 -15.69
C THR A 80 -5.37 -22.74 -14.85
N GLU A 81 -4.37 -23.18 -14.09
CA GLU A 81 -4.41 -24.39 -13.27
C GLU A 81 -4.04 -24.06 -11.82
N ILE A 82 -4.95 -24.33 -10.89
CA ILE A 82 -4.75 -24.08 -9.46
C ILE A 82 -4.45 -25.39 -8.76
N MET A 83 -3.30 -25.48 -8.10
CA MET A 83 -2.95 -26.65 -7.31
C MET A 83 -3.60 -26.58 -5.93
N ALA A 84 -4.04 -27.71 -5.38
CA ALA A 84 -4.60 -27.77 -4.05
C ALA A 84 -4.12 -29.00 -3.25
N ALA A 85 -3.95 -28.84 -1.94
CA ALA A 85 -3.59 -29.91 -1.01
C ALA A 85 -4.31 -29.71 0.34
N PRO A 86 -4.63 -30.79 1.09
CA PRO A 86 -4.38 -32.20 0.78
C PRO A 86 -5.47 -32.84 -0.11
N ASN A 87 -5.12 -33.92 -0.81
CA ASN A 87 -6.02 -34.69 -1.67
C ASN A 87 -7.02 -35.50 -0.84
N THR A 88 -8.16 -34.87 -0.54
CA THR A 88 -9.29 -35.47 0.17
C THR A 88 -10.57 -35.26 -0.63
N ALA A 89 -11.57 -36.13 -0.41
CA ALA A 89 -12.87 -36.01 -1.08
C ALA A 89 -13.55 -34.65 -0.78
N GLN A 90 -13.36 -34.13 0.44
CA GLN A 90 -13.88 -32.83 0.85
C GLN A 90 -13.22 -31.68 0.08
N VAL A 91 -11.88 -31.65 0.03
CA VAL A 91 -11.13 -30.63 -0.72
C VAL A 91 -11.44 -30.71 -2.22
N ASN A 92 -11.63 -31.90 -2.76
CA ASN A 92 -12.04 -32.08 -4.16
C ASN A 92 -13.39 -31.42 -4.47
N GLY A 93 -14.42 -31.69 -3.65
CA GLY A 93 -15.73 -31.06 -3.80
C GLY A 93 -15.70 -29.54 -3.57
N PHE A 94 -14.89 -29.09 -2.62
CA PHE A 94 -14.69 -27.68 -2.35
C PHE A 94 -14.03 -26.96 -3.54
N MET A 95 -12.92 -27.49 -4.06
CA MET A 95 -12.20 -26.90 -5.18
C MET A 95 -13.06 -26.90 -6.45
N HIS A 96 -13.82 -27.97 -6.72
CA HIS A 96 -14.78 -27.98 -7.83
C HIS A 96 -15.73 -26.77 -7.75
N THR A 97 -16.28 -26.49 -6.57
CA THR A 97 -17.21 -25.37 -6.36
C THR A 97 -16.51 -24.01 -6.52
N ALA A 98 -15.29 -23.87 -6.00
CA ALA A 98 -14.51 -22.64 -6.12
C ALA A 98 -14.12 -22.33 -7.58
N ILE A 99 -13.73 -23.36 -8.35
CA ILE A 99 -13.39 -23.23 -9.76
C ILE A 99 -14.63 -22.94 -10.61
N GLU A 100 -15.75 -23.59 -10.31
CA GLU A 100 -17.04 -23.29 -10.94
C GLU A 100 -17.43 -21.82 -10.72
N PHE A 101 -17.25 -21.30 -9.50
CA PHE A 101 -17.47 -19.89 -9.19
C PHE A 101 -16.57 -18.97 -10.03
N LEU A 102 -15.27 -19.28 -10.15
CA LEU A 102 -14.34 -18.49 -10.97
C LEU A 102 -14.76 -18.48 -12.44
N ASN A 103 -15.05 -19.65 -13.01
CA ASN A 103 -15.43 -19.78 -14.42
C ASN A 103 -16.77 -19.11 -14.75
N THR A 104 -17.69 -19.02 -13.78
CA THR A 104 -19.02 -18.41 -13.98
C THR A 104 -19.04 -16.89 -13.76
N ASN A 105 -18.22 -16.39 -12.82
CA ASN A 105 -18.26 -14.98 -12.43
C ASN A 105 -17.15 -14.12 -13.05
N THR A 106 -16.10 -14.74 -13.58
CA THR A 106 -15.03 -14.01 -14.29
C THR A 106 -15.26 -14.05 -15.80
N TYR A 107 -14.69 -13.09 -16.55
CA TYR A 107 -14.72 -13.13 -18.03
C TYR A 107 -13.77 -14.20 -18.60
N THR A 108 -12.96 -14.86 -17.78
CA THR A 108 -12.07 -15.93 -18.23
C THR A 108 -12.63 -17.28 -17.83
N SER A 109 -12.83 -18.16 -18.81
CA SER A 109 -13.21 -19.55 -18.59
C SER A 109 -12.01 -20.48 -18.82
N GLY A 110 -12.08 -21.67 -18.23
CA GLY A 110 -11.06 -22.70 -18.39
C GLY A 110 -10.08 -22.81 -17.23
N PHE A 111 -10.40 -22.23 -16.07
CA PHE A 111 -9.68 -22.58 -14.84
C PHE A 111 -9.91 -24.05 -14.53
N ASN A 112 -8.83 -24.77 -14.27
CA ASN A 112 -8.81 -26.15 -13.81
C ASN A 112 -8.06 -26.24 -12.47
N TYR A 113 -8.14 -27.39 -11.81
CA TYR A 113 -7.39 -27.65 -10.59
C TYR A 113 -6.77 -29.04 -10.58
N SER A 114 -5.67 -29.17 -9.83
CA SER A 114 -4.98 -30.43 -9.56
C SER A 114 -4.82 -30.62 -8.06
N LEU A 115 -4.97 -31.87 -7.59
CA LEU A 115 -4.91 -32.23 -6.19
C LEU A 115 -3.62 -32.98 -5.87
N TYR A 116 -3.02 -32.65 -4.74
CA TYR A 116 -1.78 -33.25 -4.23
C TYR A 116 -1.97 -33.74 -2.81
N ASN A 117 -1.27 -34.80 -2.41
CA ASN A 117 -1.46 -35.41 -1.10
C ASN A 117 -0.91 -34.52 0.02
N SER A 118 0.19 -33.81 -0.23
CA SER A 118 0.81 -32.91 0.74
C SER A 118 1.24 -31.58 0.13
N SER A 119 1.60 -30.63 1.00
CA SER A 119 2.07 -29.31 0.59
C SER A 119 3.43 -29.38 -0.12
N GLU A 120 4.25 -30.35 0.26
CA GLU A 120 5.59 -30.60 -0.26
C GLU A 120 5.52 -31.20 -1.66
N GLU A 121 4.62 -32.17 -1.89
CA GLU A 121 4.39 -32.76 -3.21
C GLU A 121 3.93 -31.70 -4.23
N MET A 122 3.04 -30.81 -3.79
CA MET A 122 2.58 -29.67 -4.60
C MET A 122 3.75 -28.73 -4.97
N GLU A 123 4.65 -28.44 -4.02
CA GLU A 123 5.84 -27.63 -4.32
C GLU A 123 6.81 -28.33 -5.27
N GLU A 124 7.00 -29.64 -5.14
CA GLU A 124 7.84 -30.41 -6.06
C GLU A 124 7.26 -30.43 -7.47
N ALA A 125 5.95 -30.59 -7.61
CA ALA A 125 5.26 -30.49 -8.89
C ALA A 125 5.44 -29.10 -9.52
N TYR A 126 5.33 -28.03 -8.72
CA TYR A 126 5.64 -26.67 -9.18
C TYR A 126 7.09 -26.52 -9.64
N ARG A 127 8.06 -27.07 -8.90
CA ARG A 127 9.48 -27.04 -9.27
C ARG A 127 9.76 -27.77 -10.59
N GLN A 128 9.06 -28.87 -10.83
CA GLN A 128 9.19 -29.67 -12.06
C GLN A 128 8.48 -29.03 -13.27
N ASN A 129 7.36 -28.36 -13.05
CA ASN A 129 6.53 -27.81 -14.12
C ASN A 129 5.98 -26.40 -13.79
N SER A 130 6.91 -25.44 -13.69
CA SER A 130 6.63 -24.08 -13.24
C SER A 130 5.77 -23.24 -14.20
N THR A 131 5.45 -23.74 -15.40
CA THR A 131 4.73 -23.00 -16.44
C THR A 131 3.23 -23.28 -16.48
N ARG A 132 2.75 -24.40 -15.92
CA ARG A 132 1.32 -24.79 -16.01
C ARG A 132 0.49 -24.34 -14.82
N ALA A 133 1.00 -24.53 -13.61
CA ALA A 133 0.30 -24.22 -12.39
C ALA A 133 1.17 -23.34 -11.50
N ALA A 134 0.88 -22.04 -11.46
CA ALA A 134 1.72 -21.08 -10.73
C ALA A 134 1.21 -20.83 -9.29
N VAL A 135 -0.04 -21.20 -9.01
CA VAL A 135 -0.72 -20.86 -7.76
C VAL A 135 -1.19 -22.12 -7.05
N GLY A 136 -0.96 -22.18 -5.75
CA GLY A 136 -1.33 -23.30 -4.88
C GLY A 136 -2.23 -22.87 -3.72
N VAL A 137 -3.09 -23.77 -3.26
CA VAL A 137 -3.95 -23.60 -2.09
C VAL A 137 -3.70 -24.76 -1.12
N VAL A 138 -3.30 -24.46 0.10
CA VAL A 138 -3.09 -25.47 1.15
C VAL A 138 -4.15 -25.30 2.22
N PHE A 139 -5.06 -26.25 2.32
CA PHE A 139 -6.06 -26.29 3.38
C PHE A 139 -5.45 -26.86 4.66
N SER A 140 -5.79 -26.27 5.80
CA SER A 140 -5.31 -26.64 7.12
C SER A 140 -6.50 -26.86 8.06
N GLY A 141 -6.59 -28.04 8.66
CA GLY A 141 -7.73 -28.41 9.50
C GLY A 141 -8.97 -28.79 8.68
N ASP A 142 -10.11 -28.82 9.35
CA ASP A 142 -11.38 -29.26 8.76
C ASP A 142 -12.11 -28.07 8.11
N LEU A 143 -12.53 -28.25 6.86
CA LEU A 143 -13.21 -27.23 6.06
C LEU A 143 -14.57 -26.84 6.67
N ASP A 144 -15.21 -27.75 7.39
CA ASP A 144 -16.53 -27.52 7.98
C ASP A 144 -16.48 -26.67 9.26
N THR A 145 -15.31 -26.57 9.92
CA THR A 145 -15.19 -25.95 11.25
C THR A 145 -14.18 -24.82 11.35
N SER A 146 -12.98 -24.95 10.76
CA SER A 146 -11.91 -23.96 10.92
C SER A 146 -11.72 -23.09 9.68
N GLY A 147 -11.98 -23.62 8.49
CA GLY A 147 -11.82 -22.91 7.21
C GLY A 147 -10.44 -22.30 6.99
N SER A 148 -9.39 -22.84 7.62
CA SER A 148 -8.05 -22.27 7.52
C SER A 148 -7.38 -22.72 6.21
N TYR A 149 -6.86 -21.77 5.45
CA TYR A 149 -6.14 -22.05 4.21
C TYR A 149 -4.96 -21.10 4.03
N THR A 150 -3.98 -21.54 3.23
CA THR A 150 -2.81 -20.76 2.83
C THR A 150 -2.73 -20.71 1.32
N LEU A 151 -2.69 -19.50 0.78
CA LEU A 151 -2.43 -19.26 -0.64
C LEU A 151 -0.92 -19.19 -0.89
N ARG A 152 -0.45 -19.92 -1.90
CA ARG A 152 0.95 -19.95 -2.33
C ARG A 152 1.05 -19.40 -3.74
N PHE A 153 1.87 -18.37 -3.91
CA PHE A 153 2.13 -17.71 -5.18
C PHE A 153 3.63 -17.73 -5.48
N PRO A 154 4.04 -17.64 -6.76
CA PRO A 154 5.44 -17.55 -7.15
C PRO A 154 6.09 -16.33 -6.52
N LEU A 155 7.37 -16.45 -6.21
CA LEU A 155 8.16 -15.35 -5.69
C LEU A 155 8.10 -14.16 -6.67
N ARG A 156 7.92 -12.95 -6.12
CA ARG A 156 7.81 -11.66 -6.84
C ARG A 156 6.48 -11.37 -7.54
N LEU A 157 5.55 -12.33 -7.62
CA LEU A 157 4.24 -12.07 -8.20
C LEU A 157 3.31 -11.33 -7.23
N VAL A 158 3.42 -11.65 -5.95
CA VAL A 158 2.70 -11.00 -4.85
C VAL A 158 3.73 -10.46 -3.87
N PRO A 159 3.58 -9.22 -3.37
CA PRO A 159 4.49 -8.66 -2.39
C PRO A 159 4.38 -9.42 -1.07
N SER A 160 5.39 -9.29 -0.22
CA SER A 160 5.32 -9.88 1.12
C SER A 160 4.14 -9.29 1.92
N PRO A 161 3.40 -10.09 2.69
CA PRO A 161 2.40 -9.60 3.64
C PRO A 161 2.95 -8.57 4.64
N ASP A 162 4.26 -8.64 4.93
CA ASP A 162 4.93 -7.71 5.84
C ASP A 162 5.16 -6.33 5.21
N THR A 163 5.20 -6.27 3.87
CA THR A 163 5.46 -5.02 3.12
C THR A 163 4.18 -4.20 2.93
N LYS A 164 3.77 -3.52 4.00
CA LYS A 164 2.54 -2.69 4.01
C LYS A 164 2.71 -1.31 3.37
N THR A 165 3.95 -0.84 3.23
CA THR A 165 4.25 0.51 2.75
C THR A 165 5.24 0.47 1.60
N ALA A 166 5.00 1.28 0.58
CA ALA A 166 5.97 1.54 -0.49
C ALA A 166 6.30 3.03 -0.56
N GLY A 167 7.53 3.33 -1.03
CA GLY A 167 7.94 4.69 -1.32
C GLY A 167 7.02 5.33 -2.38
N ILE A 168 6.73 6.62 -2.22
CA ILE A 168 5.82 7.36 -3.11
C ILE A 168 6.25 7.25 -4.59
N ASP A 169 7.55 7.15 -4.86
CA ASP A 169 8.07 7.07 -6.23
C ASP A 169 7.85 5.69 -6.89
N LEU A 170 7.75 4.60 -6.13
CA LEU A 170 7.50 3.25 -6.66
C LEU A 170 6.08 3.12 -7.24
N CYS A 171 5.08 3.67 -6.55
CA CYS A 171 3.70 3.65 -7.02
C CYS A 171 3.38 4.77 -8.04
N ARG A 172 4.34 5.67 -8.32
CA ARG A 172 4.15 6.87 -9.17
C ARG A 172 5.28 7.04 -10.18
N VAL A 173 5.67 5.95 -10.85
CA VAL A 173 6.66 6.00 -11.93
C VAL A 173 6.10 6.78 -13.12
N LYS A 174 6.86 7.77 -13.59
CA LYS A 174 6.50 8.64 -14.70
C LYS A 174 6.96 7.98 -16.00
N HIS A 175 6.17 7.05 -16.56
CA HIS A 175 6.31 6.75 -17.98
C HIS A 175 5.65 7.87 -18.80
N PHE A 176 6.15 8.11 -20.01
CA PHE A 176 5.93 9.29 -20.87
C PHE A 176 4.45 9.69 -21.13
N ILE A 177 3.50 8.85 -20.74
CA ILE A 177 2.06 9.10 -20.75
C ILE A 177 1.58 8.64 -19.38
N TYR A 178 0.97 9.55 -18.60
CA TYR A 178 0.51 9.34 -17.23
C TYR A 178 -0.04 7.93 -16.96
N SER A 179 0.81 7.06 -16.43
CA SER A 179 0.45 5.71 -16.01
C SER A 179 1.37 5.35 -14.85
N SER A 180 0.84 5.53 -13.66
CA SER A 180 1.31 4.81 -12.50
C SER A 180 1.05 3.33 -12.73
N ASP A 181 2.10 2.54 -12.87
CA ASP A 181 1.95 1.09 -12.99
C ASP A 181 1.40 0.54 -11.66
N SER A 182 0.12 0.19 -11.65
CA SER A 182 -0.55 -0.41 -10.50
C SER A 182 0.07 -1.76 -10.13
N ALA A 183 0.83 -2.42 -11.01
CA ALA A 183 1.55 -3.64 -10.66
C ALA A 183 2.76 -3.37 -9.75
N LEU A 184 3.34 -2.16 -9.80
CA LEU A 184 4.53 -1.80 -9.00
C LEU A 184 4.20 -1.37 -7.57
N CYS A 185 2.92 -1.10 -7.27
CA CYS A 185 2.51 -0.72 -5.93
C CYS A 185 2.03 -1.95 -5.15
N PRO A 186 2.61 -2.24 -3.96
CA PRO A 186 2.27 -3.45 -3.19
C PRO A 186 0.79 -3.61 -2.87
N GLY A 187 0.07 -2.51 -2.63
CA GLY A 187 -1.36 -2.57 -2.34
C GLY A 187 -2.20 -3.03 -3.54
N THR A 188 -1.89 -2.53 -4.74
CA THR A 188 -2.63 -2.86 -5.97
C THR A 188 -2.12 -4.14 -6.61
N SER A 189 -0.91 -4.61 -6.30
CA SER A 189 -0.39 -5.87 -6.83
C SER A 189 -1.20 -7.10 -6.39
N TYR A 190 -1.86 -7.06 -5.23
CA TYR A 190 -2.80 -8.13 -4.81
C TYR A 190 -4.05 -8.21 -5.68
N TYR A 191 -4.43 -7.09 -6.29
CA TYR A 191 -5.52 -7.06 -7.27
C TYR A 191 -5.00 -7.50 -8.65
N SER A 192 -3.90 -6.89 -9.13
CA SER A 192 -3.37 -7.16 -10.47
C SER A 192 -2.72 -8.55 -10.62
N SER A 193 -2.39 -9.25 -9.54
CA SER A 193 -1.91 -10.63 -9.57
C SER A 193 -3.04 -11.66 -9.61
N GLY A 194 -4.29 -11.23 -9.43
CA GLY A 194 -5.43 -12.14 -9.29
C GLY A 194 -5.54 -12.81 -7.91
N PHE A 195 -4.64 -12.52 -6.96
CA PHE A 195 -4.70 -13.03 -5.59
C PHE A 195 -6.07 -12.76 -4.95
N SER A 196 -6.54 -11.51 -5.04
CA SER A 196 -7.80 -11.11 -4.38
C SER A 196 -9.03 -11.78 -5.01
N VAL A 197 -8.97 -12.15 -6.29
CA VAL A 197 -10.04 -12.90 -6.98
C VAL A 197 -10.09 -14.34 -6.48
N LEU A 198 -8.93 -14.99 -6.39
CA LEU A 198 -8.85 -16.36 -5.89
C LEU A 198 -9.28 -16.42 -4.42
N GLN A 199 -8.82 -15.47 -3.61
CA GLN A 199 -9.23 -15.37 -2.21
C GLN A 199 -10.75 -15.21 -2.09
N ALA A 200 -11.35 -14.30 -2.86
CA ALA A 200 -12.80 -14.10 -2.87
C ALA A 200 -13.57 -15.35 -3.29
N ALA A 201 -13.07 -16.13 -4.26
CA ALA A 201 -13.71 -17.37 -4.68
C ALA A 201 -13.68 -18.45 -3.59
N ILE A 202 -12.55 -18.58 -2.87
CA ILE A 202 -12.42 -19.52 -1.75
C ILE A 202 -13.30 -19.09 -0.58
N ASP A 203 -13.25 -17.81 -0.20
CA ASP A 203 -14.06 -17.26 0.89
C ASP A 203 -15.56 -17.37 0.59
N TYR A 204 -15.97 -17.12 -0.65
CA TYR A 204 -17.33 -17.37 -1.12
C TYR A 204 -17.74 -18.84 -0.95
N THR A 205 -16.84 -19.75 -1.30
CA THR A 205 -17.11 -21.19 -1.20
C THR A 205 -17.26 -21.62 0.27
N PHE A 206 -16.45 -21.08 1.19
CA PHE A 206 -16.65 -21.27 2.63
C PHE A 206 -17.99 -20.71 3.11
N LEU A 207 -18.34 -19.49 2.71
CA LEU A 207 -19.62 -18.87 3.08
C LEU A 207 -20.78 -19.74 2.61
N ARG A 208 -20.74 -20.24 1.37
CA ARG A 208 -21.76 -21.15 0.83
C ARG A 208 -21.82 -22.47 1.61
N LEU A 209 -20.66 -23.05 1.94
CA LEU A 209 -20.55 -24.29 2.70
C LEU A 209 -21.18 -24.15 4.09
N TRP A 210 -20.82 -23.11 4.84
CA TRP A 210 -21.27 -22.91 6.22
C TRP A 210 -22.70 -22.43 6.34
N THR A 211 -23.15 -21.57 5.42
CA THR A 211 -24.54 -21.07 5.45
C THR A 211 -25.53 -22.04 4.81
N LYS A 212 -25.05 -23.03 4.03
CA LYS A 212 -25.88 -23.95 3.22
C LYS A 212 -26.88 -23.21 2.33
N SER A 213 -26.57 -21.98 1.95
CA SER A 213 -27.40 -21.10 1.15
C SER A 213 -26.61 -20.61 -0.05
N ASP A 214 -27.31 -20.37 -1.15
CA ASP A 214 -26.72 -19.69 -2.31
C ASP A 214 -26.67 -18.18 -2.00
N VAL A 215 -25.57 -17.78 -1.36
CA VAL A 215 -25.31 -16.37 -1.02
C VAL A 215 -24.89 -15.65 -2.28
N LYS A 216 -25.53 -14.53 -2.64
CA LYS A 216 -25.04 -13.71 -3.75
C LYS A 216 -23.87 -12.86 -3.25
N LEU A 217 -22.71 -12.93 -3.90
CA LEU A 217 -21.59 -12.07 -3.56
C LEU A 217 -21.97 -10.61 -3.90
N PRO A 218 -21.79 -9.65 -2.97
CA PRO A 218 -21.99 -8.24 -3.29
C PRO A 218 -21.00 -7.78 -4.37
N GLU A 219 -21.37 -6.76 -5.13
CA GLU A 219 -20.45 -6.12 -6.07
C GLU A 219 -19.32 -5.41 -5.30
N ILE A 220 -18.14 -6.03 -5.26
CA ILE A 220 -16.96 -5.46 -4.61
C ILE A 220 -16.23 -4.59 -5.62
N VAL A 221 -16.12 -3.30 -5.29
CA VAL A 221 -15.44 -2.31 -6.10
C VAL A 221 -14.20 -1.80 -5.36
N LEU A 222 -13.05 -1.89 -6.01
CA LEU A 222 -11.81 -1.33 -5.52
C LEU A 222 -11.73 0.15 -5.91
N ARG A 223 -11.44 0.99 -4.91
CA ARG A 223 -11.20 2.42 -5.11
C ARG A 223 -9.95 2.85 -4.38
N LEU A 224 -9.16 3.68 -5.04
CA LEU A 224 -8.08 4.39 -4.40
C LEU A 224 -8.65 5.54 -3.57
N LEU A 225 -8.20 5.65 -2.33
CA LEU A 225 -8.56 6.79 -1.50
C LEU A 225 -7.95 8.06 -2.12
N PRO A 226 -8.71 9.16 -2.21
CA PRO A 226 -8.16 10.44 -2.62
C PRO A 226 -7.06 10.83 -1.63
N LYS A 227 -5.89 11.20 -2.15
CA LYS A 227 -4.82 11.71 -1.30
C LYS A 227 -5.12 13.19 -0.99
N PRO A 228 -5.07 13.61 0.29
CA PRO A 228 -5.12 15.02 0.65
C PRO A 228 -3.88 15.77 0.15
#